data_AF-V6F5W7-F1
#
_entry.id   AF-V6F5W7-F1
#
_cell.length_a   1.000
_cell.length_b   1.000
_cell.length_c   1.000
_cell.angle_alpha   90.00
_cell.angle_beta   90.00
_cell.angle_gamma   90.00
#
_symmetry.space_group_name_H-M   'P 1'
#
loop_
_entity.id
_entity.type
_entity.pdbx_description
1 polymer ?
#
loop_
_entity_poly.entity_id
_entity_poly.type
_entity_poly.pdbx_seq_one_letter_code
_entity_poly.pdbx_strand_id
1 'polypeptide(L)'
;MDGTKQEQGGARGVSVVKHSYTIPCSSAFRDSIEALAARRHVNVGDIARSVLLVMPPSAIQGFPDPGDPEAGDRETVILKSGPSQGRPWRRKPRLQVRMVPGYDPVAIRRALGLALTLDRGDMTLKLEDPNAAPPPPEPEIKPEPKPEPMAAAPDHQALAAVNEELERLQAIVNVLAFDPLPGGVNSRAEALHVLGFPPTARPDRRMVRARFRMLATIHHPDSNYGSHDRMSQLNQAMEFLKE
;
A
#
# COMPACT_ATOMS: atom_id res chain seq x y z
N MET A 1 20.45 -51.06 9.40
CA MET A 1 21.11 -50.33 8.31
C MET A 1 20.09 -50.31 7.19
N ASP A 2 19.18 -49.35 7.21
CA ASP A 2 19.27 -48.05 6.52
C ASP A 2 18.28 -48.10 5.36
N GLY A 3 17.38 -47.15 5.12
CA GLY A 3 17.12 -45.89 5.77
C GLY A 3 15.76 -45.39 5.29
N THR A 4 14.98 -44.87 6.23
CA THR A 4 13.69 -44.23 6.03
C THR A 4 13.90 -42.93 5.25
N LYS A 5 13.53 -42.88 3.97
CA LYS A 5 13.47 -41.62 3.22
C LYS A 5 12.19 -40.87 3.62
N GLN A 6 12.36 -39.91 4.53
CA GLN A 6 11.41 -38.82 4.73
C GLN A 6 11.39 -37.95 3.47
N GLU A 7 10.32 -38.02 2.69
CA GLU A 7 10.01 -36.98 1.71
C GLU A 7 9.41 -35.78 2.44
N GLN A 8 10.27 -34.79 2.66
CA GLN A 8 9.86 -33.44 3.06
C GLN A 8 9.13 -32.80 1.88
N GLY A 9 7.81 -32.89 1.87
CA GLY A 9 6.93 -32.09 1.02
C GLY A 9 6.98 -30.64 1.46
N GLY A 10 7.98 -29.89 0.98
CA GLY A 10 8.07 -28.45 1.17
C GLY A 10 6.81 -27.76 0.64
N ALA A 11 6.07 -27.13 1.54
CA ALA A 11 4.94 -26.27 1.21
C ALA A 11 5.45 -25.12 0.31
N ARG A 12 5.26 -25.27 -1.01
CA ARG A 12 5.40 -24.16 -1.96
C ARG A 12 4.36 -23.13 -1.58
N GLY A 13 4.80 -22.04 -0.94
CA GLY A 13 3.96 -20.87 -0.69
C GLY A 13 3.36 -20.41 -2.02
N VAL A 14 2.05 -20.58 -2.17
CA VAL A 14 1.31 -20.05 -3.32
C VAL A 14 1.44 -18.54 -3.24
N SER A 15 2.20 -17.93 -4.14
CA SER A 15 2.29 -16.48 -4.26
C SER A 15 0.93 -15.97 -4.70
N VAL A 16 0.10 -15.52 -3.77
CA VAL A 16 -1.21 -14.93 -4.07
C VAL A 16 -0.95 -13.63 -4.81
N VAL A 17 -1.21 -13.62 -6.13
CA VAL A 17 -1.02 -12.44 -6.97
C VAL A 17 -2.05 -11.39 -6.56
N LYS A 18 -1.57 -10.30 -5.97
CA LYS A 18 -2.42 -9.15 -5.60
C LYS A 18 -2.88 -8.43 -6.87
N HIS A 19 -4.19 -8.24 -7.03
CA HIS A 19 -4.82 -7.49 -8.10
C HIS A 19 -5.02 -6.02 -7.68
N SER A 20 -4.95 -5.09 -8.64
CA SER A 20 -5.16 -3.66 -8.40
C SER A 20 -6.52 -3.23 -8.93
N TYR A 21 -7.43 -2.89 -8.03
CA TYR A 21 -8.75 -2.37 -8.32
C TYR A 21 -8.72 -0.86 -8.49
N THR A 22 -9.41 -0.35 -9.52
CA THR A 22 -9.71 1.08 -9.67
C THR A 22 -11.18 1.29 -9.41
N ILE A 23 -11.50 2.01 -8.33
CA ILE A 23 -12.87 2.21 -7.86
C ILE A 23 -13.19 3.69 -8.02
N PRO A 24 -13.97 4.09 -9.04
CA PRO A 24 -14.46 5.46 -9.14
C PRO A 24 -15.27 5.79 -7.89
N CYS A 25 -15.06 6.96 -7.30
CA CYS A 25 -15.85 7.43 -6.17
C CYS A 25 -15.75 8.95 -6.08
N SER A 26 -16.62 9.57 -5.30
CA SER A 26 -16.50 11.02 -5.04
C SER A 26 -15.19 11.36 -4.32
N SER A 27 -14.71 12.59 -4.51
CA SER A 27 -13.53 13.12 -3.81
C SER A 27 -13.73 13.08 -2.30
N ALA A 28 -14.89 13.52 -1.80
CA ALA A 28 -15.20 13.51 -0.38
C ALA A 28 -15.17 12.11 0.24
N PHE A 29 -15.68 11.11 -0.49
CA PHE A 29 -15.63 9.71 -0.05
C PHE A 29 -14.20 9.18 -0.03
N ARG A 30 -13.44 9.41 -1.12
CA ARG A 30 -12.02 9.03 -1.20
C ARG A 30 -11.23 9.61 -0.04
N ASP A 31 -11.33 10.91 0.17
CA ASP A 31 -10.56 11.64 1.18
C ASP A 31 -10.91 11.15 2.60
N SER A 32 -12.20 10.84 2.84
CA SER A 32 -12.64 10.26 4.12
C SER A 32 -12.01 8.88 4.38
N ILE A 33 -11.94 8.03 3.36
CA ILE A 33 -11.34 6.69 3.44
C ILE A 33 -9.82 6.77 3.61
N GLU A 34 -9.15 7.64 2.86
CA GLU A 34 -7.71 7.85 2.98
C GLU A 34 -7.35 8.41 4.37
N ALA A 35 -8.16 9.35 4.89
CA ALA A 35 -7.99 9.84 6.26
C ALA A 35 -8.23 8.75 7.30
N LEU A 36 -9.22 7.86 7.11
CA LEU A 36 -9.42 6.71 7.98
C LEU A 36 -8.21 5.77 7.96
N ALA A 37 -7.71 5.44 6.77
CA ALA A 37 -6.53 4.60 6.59
C ALA A 37 -5.30 5.20 7.29
N ALA A 38 -5.08 6.51 7.13
CA ALA A 38 -4.01 7.22 7.81
C ALA A 38 -4.14 7.17 9.34
N ARG A 39 -5.33 7.46 9.90
CA ARG A 39 -5.58 7.40 11.36
C ARG A 39 -5.36 6.00 11.95
N ARG A 40 -5.66 4.96 11.17
CA ARG A 40 -5.52 3.56 11.58
C ARG A 40 -4.14 2.97 11.24
N HIS A 41 -3.25 3.76 10.62
CA HIS A 41 -1.93 3.33 10.17
C HIS A 41 -1.95 2.08 9.26
N VAL A 42 -2.93 2.00 8.36
CA VAL A 42 -3.10 0.89 7.39
C VAL A 42 -3.33 1.43 5.99
N ASN A 43 -3.28 0.56 4.96
CA ASN A 43 -3.70 0.94 3.61
C ASN A 43 -5.21 0.70 3.40
N VAL A 44 -5.79 1.38 2.41
CA VAL A 44 -7.22 1.26 2.07
C VAL A 44 -7.62 -0.19 1.73
N GLY A 45 -6.72 -0.95 1.12
CA GLY A 45 -6.97 -2.36 0.79
C GLY A 45 -7.06 -3.27 2.00
N ASP A 46 -6.41 -2.94 3.11
CA ASP A 46 -6.52 -3.67 4.36
C ASP A 46 -7.84 -3.35 5.07
N ILE A 47 -8.29 -2.10 5.02
CA ILE A 47 -9.65 -1.74 5.50
C ILE A 47 -10.71 -2.51 4.71
N ALA A 48 -10.66 -2.44 3.38
CA ALA A 48 -11.61 -3.14 2.51
C ALA A 48 -11.63 -4.65 2.82
N ARG A 49 -10.44 -5.27 2.92
CA ARG A 49 -10.32 -6.69 3.20
C ARG A 49 -10.88 -7.06 4.57
N SER A 50 -10.60 -6.28 5.61
CA SER A 50 -11.13 -6.53 6.95
C SER A 50 -12.65 -6.53 6.96
N VAL A 51 -13.28 -5.55 6.30
CA VAL A 51 -14.75 -5.52 6.20
C VAL A 51 -15.28 -6.70 5.39
N LEU A 52 -14.67 -7.01 4.25
CA LEU A 52 -15.08 -8.12 3.39
C LEU A 52 -14.94 -9.50 4.07
N LEU A 53 -14.04 -9.63 5.05
CA LEU A 53 -13.84 -10.86 5.82
C LEU A 53 -14.76 -10.97 7.03
N VAL A 54 -15.03 -9.85 7.72
CA VAL A 54 -15.82 -9.84 8.97
C VAL A 54 -17.32 -9.79 8.68
N MET A 55 -17.72 -9.10 7.62
CA MET A 55 -19.13 -8.87 7.33
C MET A 55 -19.71 -9.95 6.42
N PRO A 56 -20.94 -10.42 6.67
CA PRO A 56 -21.59 -11.36 5.76
C PRO A 56 -21.85 -10.68 4.40
N PRO A 57 -21.76 -11.42 3.28
CA PRO A 57 -21.96 -10.85 1.94
C PRO A 57 -23.30 -10.13 1.77
N SER A 58 -24.36 -10.62 2.42
CA SER A 58 -25.69 -9.99 2.41
C SER A 58 -25.69 -8.61 3.07
N ALA A 59 -24.96 -8.40 4.17
CA ALA A 59 -24.84 -7.09 4.82
C ALA A 59 -24.11 -6.08 3.92
N ILE A 60 -23.04 -6.52 3.24
CA ILE A 60 -22.32 -5.67 2.30
C ILE A 60 -23.18 -5.33 1.08
N GLN A 61 -23.92 -6.31 0.55
CA GLN A 61 -24.82 -6.10 -0.58
C GLN A 61 -26.01 -5.20 -0.23
N GLY A 62 -26.54 -5.30 0.98
CA GLY A 62 -27.65 -4.46 1.46
C GLY A 62 -27.25 -3.03 1.85
N PHE A 63 -25.96 -2.77 2.05
CA PHE A 63 -25.48 -1.43 2.41
C PHE A 63 -25.59 -0.45 1.23
N PRO A 64 -26.08 0.79 1.43
CA PRO A 64 -26.15 1.79 0.37
C PRO A 64 -24.79 2.05 -0.29
N ASP A 65 -24.74 2.03 -1.62
CA ASP A 65 -23.52 2.37 -2.35
C ASP A 65 -23.25 3.89 -2.29
N PRO A 66 -22.09 4.35 -1.80
CA PRO A 66 -21.67 5.75 -1.89
C PRO A 66 -21.65 6.30 -3.32
N GLY A 67 -21.54 5.41 -4.32
CA GLY A 67 -21.75 5.73 -5.73
C GLY A 67 -20.54 6.34 -6.45
N ASP A 68 -20.76 6.64 -7.72
CA ASP A 68 -19.78 7.24 -8.62
C ASP A 68 -19.65 8.76 -8.39
N PRO A 69 -18.52 9.39 -8.76
CA PRO A 69 -18.36 10.83 -8.66
C PRO A 69 -19.33 11.56 -9.59
N GLU A 70 -19.87 12.68 -9.11
CA GLU A 70 -20.76 13.55 -9.88
C GLU A 70 -20.08 14.14 -11.12
N ALA A 71 -20.86 14.73 -12.03
CA ALA A 71 -20.33 15.32 -13.27
C ALA A 71 -19.30 16.44 -13.01
N GLY A 72 -19.49 17.23 -11.94
CA GLY A 72 -18.57 18.31 -11.55
C GLY A 72 -17.36 17.85 -10.75
N ASP A 73 -17.43 16.68 -10.11
CA ASP A 73 -16.38 16.17 -9.23
C ASP A 73 -15.22 15.62 -10.04
N ARG A 74 -14.15 16.42 -10.15
CA ARG A 74 -12.98 16.13 -10.99
C ARG A 74 -11.70 16.47 -10.25
N GLU A 75 -10.83 15.49 -10.14
CA GLU A 75 -9.48 15.65 -9.63
C GLU A 75 -8.55 16.16 -10.75
N THR A 76 -7.71 17.14 -10.43
CA THR A 76 -6.63 17.59 -11.30
C THR A 76 -5.35 16.86 -10.94
N VAL A 77 -4.77 16.14 -11.90
CA VAL A 77 -3.50 15.42 -11.73
C VAL A 77 -2.50 15.91 -12.76
N ILE A 78 -1.30 16.25 -12.31
CA ILE A 78 -0.20 16.57 -13.21
C ILE A 78 0.31 15.28 -13.84
N LEU A 79 0.27 15.21 -15.17
CA LEU A 79 0.75 14.04 -15.89
C LEU A 79 2.27 13.91 -15.70
N LYS A 80 2.70 12.76 -15.17
CA LYS A 80 4.11 12.47 -14.89
C LYS A 80 4.90 11.97 -16.12
N SER A 81 4.22 11.62 -17.22
CA SER A 81 4.85 11.00 -18.40
C SER A 81 4.06 11.23 -19.69
N GLY A 82 4.73 11.02 -20.84
CA GLY A 82 4.15 11.13 -22.18
C GLY A 82 4.23 12.54 -22.78
N PRO A 83 3.70 12.77 -24.00
CA PRO A 83 3.80 14.05 -24.70
C PRO A 83 3.11 15.22 -23.98
N SER A 84 2.27 14.92 -22.99
CA SER A 84 1.58 15.90 -22.14
C SER A 84 2.13 15.96 -20.72
N GLN A 85 3.36 15.46 -20.46
CA GLN A 85 4.00 15.55 -19.16
C GLN A 85 4.03 17.00 -18.64
N GLY A 86 3.79 17.18 -17.35
CA GLY A 86 3.72 18.49 -16.68
C GLY A 86 2.38 19.21 -16.88
N ARG A 87 1.50 18.75 -17.78
CA ARG A 87 0.18 19.38 -17.98
C ARG A 87 -0.82 18.90 -16.92
N PRO A 88 -1.67 19.79 -16.38
CA PRO A 88 -2.77 19.41 -15.52
C PRO A 88 -3.84 18.66 -16.32
N TRP A 89 -4.22 17.48 -15.83
CA TRP A 89 -5.25 16.63 -16.42
C TRP A 89 -6.40 16.43 -15.45
N ARG A 90 -7.63 16.76 -15.90
CA ARG A 90 -8.83 16.55 -15.10
C ARG A 90 -9.39 15.16 -15.35
N ARG A 91 -9.56 14.38 -14.28
CA ARG A 91 -10.14 13.02 -14.32
C ARG A 91 -11.16 12.80 -13.21
N LYS A 92 -11.93 11.72 -13.31
CA LYS A 92 -12.81 11.28 -12.22
C LYS A 92 -11.94 10.86 -11.01
N PRO A 93 -12.27 11.31 -9.79
CA PRO A 93 -11.65 10.80 -8.58
C PRO A 93 -11.91 9.30 -8.44
N ARG A 94 -10.96 8.60 -7.83
CA ARG A 94 -10.97 7.14 -7.71
C ARG A 94 -10.06 6.69 -6.57
N LEU A 95 -10.40 5.56 -5.96
CA LEU A 95 -9.53 4.82 -5.06
C LEU A 95 -8.78 3.73 -5.84
N GLN A 96 -7.49 3.58 -5.58
CA GLN A 96 -6.71 2.45 -6.08
C GLN A 96 -6.43 1.48 -4.93
N VAL A 97 -6.97 0.28 -5.03
CA VAL A 97 -6.96 -0.71 -3.95
C VAL A 97 -6.28 -1.99 -4.42
N ARG A 98 -5.22 -2.41 -3.72
CA ARG A 98 -4.47 -3.63 -4.05
C ARG A 98 -4.81 -4.77 -3.09
N MET A 99 -5.52 -5.79 -3.56
CA MET A 99 -5.94 -6.94 -2.76
C MET A 99 -6.16 -8.20 -3.60
N VAL A 100 -6.56 -9.31 -2.97
CA VAL A 100 -6.83 -10.58 -3.66
C VAL A 100 -7.96 -10.38 -4.69
N PRO A 101 -7.85 -10.95 -5.90
CA PRO A 101 -8.92 -10.86 -6.90
C PRO A 101 -10.20 -11.59 -6.45
N GLY A 102 -11.33 -11.30 -7.11
CA GLY A 102 -12.61 -11.97 -6.89
C GLY A 102 -13.75 -11.06 -6.39
N TYR A 103 -13.47 -9.79 -6.14
CA TYR A 103 -14.46 -8.81 -5.68
C TYR A 103 -14.88 -7.86 -6.80
N ASP A 104 -16.14 -7.43 -6.77
CA ASP A 104 -16.70 -6.38 -7.62
C ASP A 104 -16.37 -4.99 -7.04
N PRO A 105 -15.88 -4.01 -7.83
CA PRO A 105 -15.65 -2.64 -7.36
C PRO A 105 -16.80 -2.01 -6.58
N VAL A 106 -18.06 -2.29 -6.93
CA VAL A 106 -19.24 -1.79 -6.18
C VAL A 106 -19.30 -2.40 -4.78
N ALA A 107 -19.04 -3.70 -4.65
CA ALA A 107 -18.97 -4.36 -3.35
C ALA A 107 -17.84 -3.81 -2.48
N ILE A 108 -16.68 -3.50 -3.09
CA ILE A 108 -15.57 -2.86 -2.37
C ILE A 108 -15.98 -1.45 -1.90
N ARG A 109 -16.66 -0.67 -2.74
CA ARG A 109 -17.13 0.68 -2.40
C ARG A 109 -18.16 0.66 -1.26
N ARG A 110 -19.11 -0.29 -1.28
CA ARG A 110 -20.04 -0.53 -0.17
C ARG A 110 -19.32 -0.93 1.11
N ALA A 111 -18.36 -1.85 1.05
CA ALA A 111 -17.58 -2.29 2.20
C ALA A 111 -16.79 -1.12 2.83
N LEU A 112 -16.19 -0.25 2.01
CA LEU A 112 -15.53 0.96 2.48
C LEU A 112 -16.52 1.98 3.08
N GLY A 113 -17.72 2.11 2.50
CA GLY A 113 -18.80 2.91 3.09
C GLY A 113 -19.21 2.42 4.48
N LEU A 114 -19.34 1.10 4.64
CA LEU A 114 -19.64 0.48 5.92
C LEU A 114 -18.51 0.69 6.93
N ALA A 115 -17.24 0.64 6.50
CA ALA A 115 -16.10 0.98 7.36
C ALA A 115 -16.20 2.40 7.93
N LEU A 116 -16.60 3.39 7.12
CA LEU A 116 -16.78 4.77 7.59
C LEU A 116 -17.92 4.91 8.60
N THR A 117 -19.04 4.24 8.38
CA THR A 117 -20.16 4.28 9.35
C THR A 117 -19.78 3.64 10.69
N LEU A 118 -18.98 2.56 10.65
CA LEU A 118 -18.45 1.93 11.86
C LEU A 118 -17.45 2.84 12.59
N ASP A 119 -16.55 3.50 11.85
CA ASP A 119 -15.56 4.42 12.45
C ASP A 119 -16.22 5.66 13.09
N ARG A 120 -17.33 6.14 12.52
CA ARG A 120 -18.11 7.25 13.08
C ARG A 120 -18.95 6.86 14.30
N GLY A 121 -19.13 5.56 14.55
CA GLY A 121 -20.03 5.06 15.58
C GLY A 121 -21.51 5.10 15.19
N ASP A 122 -21.81 5.33 13.91
CA ASP A 122 -23.19 5.32 13.37
C ASP A 122 -23.77 3.89 13.34
N MET A 123 -22.93 2.87 13.49
CA MET A 123 -23.29 1.46 13.50
C MET A 123 -22.46 0.70 14.52
N THR A 124 -23.09 -0.21 15.26
CA THR A 124 -22.43 -1.10 16.21
C THR A 124 -22.39 -2.53 15.67
N LEU A 125 -21.24 -3.19 15.81
CA LEU A 125 -21.08 -4.61 15.46
C LEU A 125 -21.15 -5.45 16.72
N LYS A 126 -22.00 -6.49 16.68
CA LYS A 126 -22.05 -7.53 17.69
C LYS A 126 -21.58 -8.84 17.05
N LEU A 127 -20.54 -9.43 17.63
CA LEU A 127 -20.14 -10.79 17.29
C LEU A 127 -20.95 -11.76 18.14
N GLU A 128 -21.68 -12.65 17.48
CA GLU A 128 -22.43 -13.71 18.12
C GLU A 128 -21.81 -15.05 17.73
N ASP A 129 -21.61 -15.94 18.70
CA ASP A 129 -21.21 -17.32 18.43
C ASP A 129 -22.49 -18.11 18.07
N PRO A 130 -22.60 -18.67 16.86
CA PRO A 130 -23.78 -19.43 16.45
C PRO A 130 -24.01 -20.70 17.28
N ASN A 131 -23.02 -21.15 18.07
CA ASN A 131 -23.13 -22.26 19.01
C ASN A 131 -23.30 -21.82 20.46
N ALA A 132 -23.36 -20.51 20.75
CA ALA A 132 -23.63 -20.06 22.11
C ALA A 132 -25.07 -20.40 22.49
N ALA A 133 -25.23 -21.02 23.66
CA ALA A 133 -26.55 -21.21 24.26
C ALA A 133 -27.22 -19.83 24.44
N PRO A 134 -28.57 -19.74 24.32
CA PRO A 134 -29.28 -18.51 24.59
C PRO A 134 -28.88 -17.95 25.95
N PRO A 135 -28.55 -16.66 26.07
CA PRO A 135 -28.19 -16.08 27.35
C PRO A 135 -29.38 -16.26 28.32
N PRO A 136 -29.14 -16.71 29.57
CA PRO A 136 -30.18 -16.69 30.59
C PRO A 136 -30.69 -15.25 30.79
N PRO A 137 -31.95 -15.06 31.21
CA PRO A 137 -32.51 -13.74 31.45
C PRO A 137 -31.58 -12.93 32.36
N GLU A 138 -31.25 -11.72 31.91
CA GLU A 138 -30.25 -10.82 32.48
C GLU A 138 -30.54 -10.59 33.98
N PRO A 139 -29.66 -11.04 34.91
CA PRO A 139 -29.74 -10.56 36.28
C PRO A 139 -29.41 -9.06 36.29
N GLU A 140 -30.13 -8.30 37.12
CA GLU A 140 -29.91 -6.86 37.33
C GLU A 140 -28.41 -6.55 37.48
N ILE A 141 -27.85 -5.88 36.47
CA ILE A 141 -26.45 -5.46 36.45
C ILE A 141 -26.28 -4.44 37.59
N LYS A 142 -25.71 -4.88 38.71
CA LYS A 142 -25.05 -3.95 39.64
C LYS A 142 -23.90 -3.31 38.85
N PRO A 143 -23.75 -1.98 38.85
CA PRO A 143 -22.71 -1.33 38.07
C PRO A 143 -21.35 -1.88 38.49
N GLU A 144 -20.69 -2.57 37.56
CA GLU A 144 -19.31 -2.98 37.73
C GLU A 144 -18.45 -1.74 37.97
N PRO A 145 -17.45 -1.80 38.87
CA PRO A 145 -16.51 -0.71 39.04
C PRO A 145 -15.84 -0.45 37.69
N LYS A 146 -15.76 0.83 37.32
CA LYS A 146 -15.12 1.31 36.08
C LYS A 146 -13.78 0.57 35.88
N PRO A 147 -13.48 0.09 34.66
CA PRO A 147 -12.17 -0.51 34.39
C PRO A 147 -11.10 0.52 34.75
N GLU A 148 -10.17 0.11 35.62
CA GLU A 148 -8.96 0.87 35.88
C GLU A 148 -8.25 1.12 34.54
N PRO A 149 -7.66 2.31 34.33
CA PRO A 149 -6.98 2.61 33.08
C PRO A 149 -5.90 1.55 32.83
N MET A 150 -6.07 0.79 31.74
CA MET A 150 -5.07 -0.18 31.30
C MET A 150 -3.71 0.50 31.23
N ALA A 151 -2.73 -0.14 31.87
CA ALA A 151 -1.35 0.30 31.91
C ALA A 151 -0.80 0.55 30.50
N ALA A 152 -0.22 1.73 30.34
CA ALA A 152 0.77 2.19 29.35
C ALA A 152 0.65 1.65 27.91
N ALA A 153 0.36 2.59 27.01
CA ALA A 153 0.71 2.54 25.59
C ALA A 153 2.16 2.04 25.37
N PRO A 154 2.49 1.46 24.19
CA PRO A 154 3.86 1.09 23.84
C PRO A 154 4.80 2.27 24.12
N ASP A 155 5.94 1.98 24.76
CA ASP A 155 6.90 2.95 25.27
C ASP A 155 7.21 4.04 24.23
N HIS A 156 6.53 5.18 24.34
CA HIS A 156 6.58 6.27 23.36
C HIS A 156 8.01 6.81 23.20
N GLN A 157 8.84 6.66 24.23
CA GLN A 157 10.26 7.04 24.18
C GLN A 157 11.08 6.08 23.33
N ALA A 158 10.83 4.77 23.43
CA ALA A 158 11.49 3.77 22.58
C ALA A 158 11.11 3.95 21.10
N LEU A 159 9.84 4.26 20.82
CA LEU A 159 9.38 4.57 19.47
C LEU A 159 9.97 5.88 18.93
N ALA A 160 10.08 6.91 19.76
CA ALA A 160 10.70 8.18 19.38
C ALA A 160 12.19 8.00 19.05
N ALA A 161 12.93 7.25 19.87
CA ALA A 161 14.35 6.97 19.63
C ALA A 161 14.60 6.19 18.34
N VAL A 162 13.74 5.21 18.03
CA VAL A 162 13.83 4.46 16.76
C VAL A 162 13.53 5.36 15.56
N ASN A 163 12.55 6.27 15.68
CA ASN A 163 12.24 7.22 14.61
C ASN A 163 13.36 8.24 14.39
N GLU A 164 13.98 8.76 15.45
CA GLU A 164 15.11 9.69 15.35
C GLU A 164 16.33 9.02 14.69
N GLU A 165 16.61 7.76 15.04
CA GLU A 165 17.68 7.00 14.39
C GLU A 165 17.36 6.72 12.91
N LEU A 166 16.10 6.43 12.57
CA LEU A 166 15.67 6.30 11.18
C LEU A 166 15.85 7.61 10.39
N GLU A 167 15.49 8.76 10.97
CA GLU A 167 15.68 10.07 10.34
C GLU A 167 17.17 10.38 10.14
N ARG A 168 18.01 10.08 11.14
CA ARG A 168 19.46 10.24 11.05
C ARG A 168 20.07 9.36 9.96
N LEU A 169 19.68 8.08 9.89
CA LEU A 169 20.12 7.15 8.85
C LEU A 169 19.65 7.61 7.47
N GLN A 170 18.42 8.11 7.34
CA GLN A 170 17.91 8.68 6.10
C GLN A 170 18.71 9.92 5.67
N ALA A 171 19.06 10.82 6.60
CA ALA A 171 19.89 11.98 6.30
C ALA A 171 21.29 11.58 5.80
N ILE A 172 21.93 10.61 6.46
CA ILE A 172 23.24 10.08 6.04
C ILE A 172 23.14 9.44 4.66
N VAL A 173 22.12 8.60 4.45
CA VAL A 173 21.90 7.95 3.15
C VAL A 173 21.64 8.98 2.06
N ASN A 174 20.87 10.04 2.32
CA ASN A 174 20.61 11.09 1.33
C ASN A 174 21.88 11.86 0.94
N VAL A 175 22.80 12.11 1.88
CA VAL A 175 24.10 12.73 1.58
C VAL A 175 25.01 11.81 0.76
N LEU A 176 24.94 10.50 1.00
CA LEU A 176 25.74 9.49 0.29
C LEU A 176 25.08 8.99 -1.00
N ALA A 177 23.79 9.26 -1.18
CA ALA A 177 23.03 8.80 -2.33
C ALA A 177 23.42 9.60 -3.56
N PHE A 178 23.63 8.89 -4.66
CA PHE A 178 23.82 9.49 -5.98
C PHE A 178 22.69 10.48 -6.33
N ASP A 179 23.06 11.68 -6.76
CA ASP A 179 22.15 12.72 -7.22
C ASP A 179 21.87 12.51 -8.72
N PRO A 180 20.61 12.49 -9.18
CA PRO A 180 20.30 12.28 -10.60
C PRO A 180 20.98 13.32 -11.49
N LEU A 181 21.50 12.88 -12.64
CA LEU A 181 22.14 13.78 -13.60
C LEU A 181 21.14 14.83 -14.13
N PRO A 182 21.45 16.14 -14.06
CA PRO A 182 20.49 17.20 -14.41
C PRO A 182 20.06 17.17 -15.89
N GLY A 183 20.87 16.58 -16.77
CA GLY A 183 20.59 16.40 -18.20
C GLY A 183 20.13 14.99 -18.60
N GLY A 184 19.86 14.09 -17.64
CA GLY A 184 19.60 12.69 -17.93
C GLY A 184 20.85 11.92 -18.40
N VAL A 185 20.65 10.70 -18.90
CA VAL A 185 21.74 9.84 -19.40
C VAL A 185 21.95 10.10 -20.89
N ASN A 186 23.12 10.61 -21.28
CA ASN A 186 23.48 10.96 -22.66
C ASN A 186 24.68 10.16 -23.20
N SER A 187 25.38 9.42 -22.34
CA SER A 187 26.54 8.62 -22.74
C SER A 187 26.57 7.24 -22.07
N ARG A 188 27.31 6.31 -22.67
CA ARG A 188 27.57 4.99 -22.07
C ARG A 188 28.26 5.09 -20.70
N ALA A 189 29.14 6.08 -20.52
CA ALA A 189 29.82 6.31 -19.24
C ALA A 189 28.82 6.73 -18.15
N GLU A 190 27.87 7.60 -18.48
CA GLU A 190 26.79 8.02 -17.58
C GLU A 190 25.81 6.87 -17.30
N ALA A 191 25.48 6.05 -18.30
CA ALA A 191 24.63 4.87 -18.12
C ALA A 191 25.25 3.87 -17.13
N LEU A 192 26.57 3.65 -17.22
CA LEU A 192 27.31 2.84 -16.26
C LEU A 192 27.32 3.48 -14.87
N HIS A 193 27.57 4.78 -14.81
CA HIS A 193 27.61 5.53 -13.55
C HIS A 193 26.26 5.47 -12.80
N VAL A 194 25.14 5.68 -13.50
CA VAL A 194 23.78 5.59 -12.94
C VAL A 194 23.46 4.19 -12.39
N LEU A 195 24.00 3.14 -13.00
CA LEU A 195 23.86 1.76 -12.50
C LEU A 195 24.88 1.38 -11.41
N GLY A 196 25.73 2.31 -10.99
CA GLY A 196 26.75 2.10 -9.96
C GLY A 196 27.99 1.35 -10.46
N PHE A 197 28.24 1.36 -11.76
CA PHE A 197 29.48 0.84 -12.35
C PHE A 197 30.49 1.96 -12.61
N PRO A 198 31.80 1.66 -12.57
CA PRO A 198 32.83 2.57 -13.08
C PRO A 198 32.62 2.88 -14.57
N PRO A 199 32.94 4.11 -15.04
CA PRO A 199 32.70 4.52 -16.43
C PRO A 199 33.48 3.69 -17.46
N THR A 200 34.59 3.06 -17.05
CA THR A 200 35.43 2.19 -17.88
C THR A 200 35.04 0.71 -17.78
N ALA A 201 34.05 0.35 -16.96
CA ALA A 201 33.67 -1.04 -16.76
C ALA A 201 33.00 -1.65 -18.00
N ARG A 202 33.18 -2.96 -18.16
CA ARG A 202 32.50 -3.78 -19.17
C ARG A 202 31.64 -4.86 -18.50
N PRO A 203 30.56 -4.46 -17.81
CA PRO A 203 29.63 -5.43 -17.21
C PRO A 203 28.91 -6.20 -18.31
N ASP A 204 28.70 -7.49 -18.09
CA ASP A 204 27.89 -8.30 -19.00
C ASP A 204 26.38 -7.98 -18.85
N ARG A 205 25.58 -8.47 -19.80
CA ARG A 205 24.12 -8.20 -19.82
C ARG A 205 23.40 -8.73 -18.58
N ARG A 206 23.95 -9.75 -17.91
CA ARG A 206 23.40 -10.33 -16.69
C ARG A 206 23.66 -9.41 -15.50
N MET A 207 24.86 -8.86 -15.38
CA MET A 207 25.28 -7.91 -14.34
C MET A 207 24.44 -6.63 -14.43
N VAL A 208 24.27 -6.09 -15.64
CA VAL A 208 23.46 -4.88 -15.90
C VAL A 208 22.02 -5.10 -15.45
N ARG A 209 21.39 -6.22 -15.86
CA ARG A 209 20.02 -6.57 -15.44
C ARG A 209 19.90 -6.83 -13.94
N ALA A 210 20.91 -7.41 -13.30
CA ALA A 210 20.90 -7.65 -11.86
C ALA A 210 20.97 -6.33 -11.08
N ARG A 211 21.88 -5.42 -11.47
CA ARG A 211 21.98 -4.09 -10.87
C ARG A 211 20.74 -3.25 -11.08
N PHE A 212 20.18 -3.25 -12.29
CA PHE A 212 18.92 -2.56 -12.58
C PHE A 212 17.79 -3.05 -11.67
N ARG A 213 17.58 -4.37 -11.52
CA ARG A 213 16.51 -4.90 -10.66
C ARG A 213 16.66 -4.49 -9.19
N MET A 214 17.89 -4.52 -8.68
CA MET A 214 18.21 -4.08 -7.32
C MET A 214 17.85 -2.60 -7.13
N LEU A 215 18.35 -1.72 -8.01
CA LEU A 215 18.12 -0.28 -7.93
C LEU A 215 16.66 0.10 -8.19
N ALA A 216 15.99 -0.60 -9.12
CA ALA A 216 14.57 -0.40 -9.42
C ALA A 216 13.67 -0.79 -8.25
N THR A 217 14.05 -1.76 -7.41
CA THR A 217 13.28 -2.12 -6.22
C THR A 217 13.38 -1.04 -5.14
N ILE A 218 14.54 -0.40 -5.03
CA ILE A 218 14.79 0.67 -4.05
C ILE A 218 14.09 1.96 -4.50
N HIS A 219 14.30 2.37 -5.75
CA HIS A 219 13.86 3.67 -6.27
C HIS A 219 12.53 3.63 -7.04
N HIS A 220 11.80 2.52 -6.99
CA HIS A 220 10.48 2.44 -7.63
C HIS A 220 9.59 3.58 -7.14
N PRO A 221 8.87 4.31 -8.00
CA PRO A 221 8.04 5.43 -7.57
C PRO A 221 6.93 5.05 -6.57
N ASP A 222 6.57 3.77 -6.51
CA ASP A 222 5.59 3.23 -5.54
C ASP A 222 6.24 2.73 -4.22
N SER A 223 7.56 2.88 -4.08
CA SER A 223 8.30 2.60 -2.84
C SER A 223 8.28 3.82 -1.93
N ASN A 224 8.36 3.61 -0.61
CA ASN A 224 8.52 4.69 0.38
C ASN A 224 9.77 5.56 0.13
N TYR A 225 10.77 5.03 -0.59
CA TYR A 225 12.01 5.73 -0.99
C TYR A 225 12.10 5.90 -2.51
N GLY A 226 10.95 5.91 -3.19
CA GLY A 226 10.83 6.02 -4.62
C GLY A 226 11.24 7.39 -5.15
N SER A 227 11.87 7.40 -6.33
CA SER A 227 12.16 8.65 -7.05
C SER A 227 11.87 8.44 -8.53
N HIS A 228 10.95 9.25 -9.06
CA HIS A 228 10.60 9.23 -10.48
C HIS A 228 11.81 9.57 -11.36
N ASP A 229 12.65 10.51 -10.92
CA ASP A 229 13.84 10.95 -11.65
C ASP A 229 14.90 9.85 -11.68
N ARG A 230 15.15 9.19 -10.53
CA ARG A 230 16.03 8.01 -10.44
C ARG A 230 15.54 6.89 -11.34
N MET A 231 14.24 6.57 -11.28
CA MET A 231 13.68 5.47 -12.07
C MET A 231 13.73 5.78 -13.58
N SER A 232 13.52 7.04 -13.96
CA SER A 232 13.68 7.49 -15.35
C SER A 232 15.11 7.29 -15.85
N GLN A 233 16.13 7.70 -15.08
CA GLN A 233 17.53 7.53 -15.47
C GLN A 233 17.98 6.07 -15.48
N LEU A 234 17.46 5.23 -14.57
CA LEU A 234 17.69 3.78 -14.60
C LEU A 234 17.15 3.14 -15.89
N ASN A 235 15.99 3.60 -16.38
CA ASN A 235 15.43 3.13 -17.64
C ASN A 235 16.25 3.63 -18.84
N GLN A 236 16.66 4.91 -18.86
CA GLN A 236 17.54 5.47 -19.90
C GLN A 236 18.89 4.73 -19.95
N ALA A 237 19.50 4.44 -18.79
CA ALA A 237 20.74 3.67 -18.71
C ALA A 237 20.58 2.25 -19.29
N MET A 238 19.44 1.61 -19.07
CA MET A 238 19.13 0.31 -19.67
C MET A 238 18.94 0.37 -21.18
N GLU A 239 18.46 1.49 -21.74
CA GLU A 239 18.37 1.69 -23.19
C GLU A 239 19.75 1.86 -23.81
N PHE A 240 20.61 2.70 -23.22
CA PHE A 240 21.99 2.92 -23.68
C PHE A 240 22.90 1.68 -23.61
N LEU A 241 22.58 0.70 -22.75
CA LEU A 241 23.37 -0.52 -22.55
C LEU A 241 22.71 -1.77 -23.15
N LYS A 242 21.58 -1.61 -23.86
CA LYS A 242 20.93 -2.67 -24.63
C LYS A 242 21.51 -2.84 -26.04
N GLU A 243 22.11 -1.78 -26.57
CA GLU A 243 22.95 -1.78 -27.77
C GLU A 243 24.38 -2.26 -27.46
#